data_AF-A0A7S0G315-F1
#
_entry.id   AF-A0A7S0G315-F1
#
_cell.length_a   1.000
_cell.length_b   1.000
_cell.length_c   1.000
_cell.angle_alpha   90.00
_cell.angle_beta   90.00
_cell.angle_gamma   90.00
#
_symmetry.space_group_name_H-M   'P 1'
#
loop_
_entity.id
_entity.type
_entity.pdbx_description
1 polymer ?
#
loop_
_entity_poly.entity_id
_entity_poly.type
_entity_poly.pdbx_seq_one_letter_code
_entity_poly.pdbx_strand_id
1 'polypeptide(L)'
;QRIPVGASTRVIVSFAFGPASASSWEVVTVYFTSLDASIFALCPVAPYGLSLPISVATSLISAAEKRFEGIVPQHTTAEDSSRMLEDTEFGNETSFPGGDFSHKTEPRRTLDFQKLK
;
A
#
# COMPACT_ATOMS: atom_id res chain seq x y z
N GLN A 1 13.82 -19.39 21.28
CA GLN A 1 13.99 -18.54 20.08
C GLN A 1 15.45 -18.09 20.05
N ARG A 2 16.27 -18.60 19.12
CA ARG A 2 17.68 -18.18 18.99
C ARG A 2 17.74 -16.98 18.04
N ILE A 3 18.27 -15.86 18.51
CA ILE A 3 18.54 -14.67 17.68
C ILE A 3 19.83 -14.97 16.89
N PRO A 4 19.84 -14.84 15.55
CA PRO A 4 21.06 -15.07 14.77
C PRO A 4 22.12 -14.03 15.14
N VAL A 5 23.23 -14.52 15.70
CA VAL A 5 24.46 -13.76 15.97
C VAL A 5 25.13 -13.52 14.62
N GLY A 6 24.84 -12.38 14.01
CA GLY A 6 25.32 -12.03 12.67
C GLY A 6 24.70 -10.77 12.08
N ALA A 7 23.65 -10.22 12.71
CA ALA A 7 23.23 -8.86 12.41
C ALA A 7 24.30 -7.90 12.96
N SER A 8 25.19 -7.44 12.09
CA SER A 8 25.99 -6.25 12.37
C SER A 8 25.00 -5.13 12.72
N THR A 9 24.93 -4.79 14.01
CA THR A 9 24.10 -3.69 14.49
C THR A 9 24.71 -2.41 13.95
N ARG A 10 24.14 -1.91 12.86
CA ARG A 10 24.51 -0.61 12.31
C ARG A 10 24.12 0.46 13.31
N VAL A 11 25.09 1.23 13.76
CA VAL A 11 24.89 2.29 14.75
C VAL A 11 24.54 3.57 14.01
N ILE A 12 23.31 4.03 14.20
CA ILE A 12 22.84 5.32 13.68
C ILE A 12 23.41 6.44 14.55
N VAL A 13 24.03 7.45 13.92
CA VAL A 13 24.65 8.58 14.62
C VAL A 13 23.90 9.89 14.48
N SER A 14 23.09 10.03 13.43
CA SER A 14 22.29 11.21 13.19
C SER A 14 21.10 10.89 12.31
N PHE A 15 20.08 11.74 12.38
CA PHE A 15 18.91 11.70 11.51
C PHE A 15 18.47 13.11 11.13
N ALA A 16 17.83 13.23 9.98
CA ALA A 16 17.24 14.47 9.49
C ALA A 16 15.95 14.19 8.71
N PHE A 17 14.95 15.05 8.89
CA PHE A 17 13.79 15.05 8.01
C PHE A 17 14.16 15.70 6.68
N GLY A 18 13.56 15.24 5.59
CA GLY A 18 13.66 15.93 4.32
C GLY A 18 13.08 17.34 4.39
N PRO A 19 13.45 18.21 3.44
CA PRO A 19 13.04 19.61 3.48
C PRO A 19 11.53 19.77 3.35
N ALA A 20 10.94 20.59 4.22
CA ALA A 20 9.50 20.86 4.22
C ALA A 20 9.01 21.57 2.93
N SER A 21 9.93 22.23 2.20
CA SER A 21 9.68 22.87 0.92
C SER A 21 9.74 21.92 -0.27
N ALA A 22 10.09 20.64 -0.07
CA ALA A 22 10.12 19.67 -1.16
C ALA A 22 8.71 19.39 -1.68
N SER A 23 8.58 19.33 -3.01
CA SER A 23 7.35 18.91 -3.70
C SER A 23 7.34 17.41 -4.06
N SER A 24 8.21 16.63 -3.42
CA SER A 24 8.47 15.21 -3.70
C SER A 24 8.34 14.37 -2.42
N TRP A 25 8.63 13.07 -2.51
CA TRP A 25 8.62 12.14 -1.37
C TRP A 25 9.58 12.54 -0.24
N GLU A 26 10.54 13.44 -0.49
CA GLU A 26 11.47 13.93 0.52
C GLU A 26 10.76 14.56 1.73
N VAL A 27 9.62 15.23 1.52
CA VAL A 27 8.83 15.87 2.59
C VAL A 27 8.29 14.87 3.63
N VAL A 28 8.18 13.59 3.24
CA VAL A 28 7.78 12.47 4.10
C VAL A 28 8.90 11.45 4.25
N THR A 29 10.16 11.87 4.10
CA THR A 29 11.34 11.00 4.25
C THR A 29 12.16 11.39 5.47
N VAL A 30 12.61 10.39 6.23
CA VAL A 30 13.63 10.57 7.26
C VAL A 30 14.92 9.91 6.79
N TYR A 31 15.99 10.69 6.78
CA TYR A 31 17.34 10.24 6.46
C TYR A 31 18.08 9.90 7.75
N PHE A 32 18.86 8.83 7.73
CA PHE A 32 19.71 8.41 8.82
C PHE A 32 21.14 8.27 8.31
N THR A 33 22.11 8.70 9.10
CA THR A 33 23.53 8.46 8.83
C THR A 33 24.09 7.50 9.88
N SER A 34 24.88 6.54 9.45
CA SER A 34 25.57 5.57 10.31
C SER A 34 27.05 5.93 10.50
N LEU A 35 27.72 5.33 11.49
CA LEU A 35 29.15 5.52 11.78
C LEU A 35 30.06 5.20 10.58
N ASP A 36 29.64 4.27 9.72
CA ASP A 36 30.34 3.87 8.49
C ASP A 36 30.08 4.83 7.32
N ALA A 37 29.48 6.00 7.58
CA ALA A 37 29.04 6.98 6.57
C ALA A 37 27.97 6.44 5.58
N SER A 38 27.35 5.30 5.86
CA SER A 38 26.18 4.84 5.11
C SER A 38 24.97 5.74 5.38
N ILE A 39 24.21 6.06 4.34
CA ILE A 39 22.96 6.82 4.42
C ILE A 39 21.78 5.88 4.18
N PHE A 40 20.79 5.95 5.05
CA PHE A 40 19.53 5.21 4.95
C PHE A 40 18.38 6.19 4.86
N ALA A 41 17.29 5.78 4.21
CA ALA A 41 16.08 6.55 4.14
C ALA A 41 14.89 5.68 4.55
N LEU A 42 14.03 6.21 5.42
CA LEU A 42 12.71 5.65 5.69
C LEU A 42 11.68 6.52 4.99
N CYS A 43 10.89 5.91 4.10
CA CYS A 43 9.87 6.60 3.32
C CYS A 43 8.72 5.63 2.98
N PRO A 44 7.45 5.99 3.23
CA PRO A 44 7.01 7.26 3.84
C PRO A 44 7.05 7.23 5.38
N VAL A 45 7.29 8.41 5.97
CA VAL A 45 7.17 8.68 7.41
C VAL A 45 6.21 9.85 7.58
N ALA A 46 4.98 9.55 7.97
CA ALA A 46 3.96 10.56 8.25
C ALA A 46 3.72 10.60 9.77
N PRO A 47 4.19 11.63 10.49
CA PRO A 47 3.82 11.80 11.89
C PRO A 47 2.31 11.99 12.03
N TYR A 48 1.77 11.58 13.17
CA TYR A 48 0.35 11.77 13.45
C TYR A 48 -0.02 13.25 13.36
N GLY A 49 -1.05 13.57 12.58
CA GLY A 49 -1.48 14.95 12.34
C GLY A 49 -0.65 15.73 11.31
N LEU A 50 0.21 15.07 10.52
CA LEU A 50 0.86 15.71 9.38
C LEU A 50 -0.19 16.29 8.42
N SER A 51 -0.10 17.59 8.16
CA SER A 51 -0.88 18.26 7.12
C SER A 51 0.06 18.58 5.95
N LEU A 52 -0.20 17.96 4.80
CA LEU A 52 0.52 18.24 3.56
C LEU A 52 -0.28 19.23 2.71
N PRO A 53 0.37 20.19 2.04
CA PRO A 53 -0.29 21.00 1.03
C PRO A 53 -0.93 20.11 -0.05
N ILE A 54 -2.13 20.49 -0.51
CA ILE A 54 -2.87 19.73 -1.53
C ILE A 54 -2.02 19.48 -2.77
N SER A 55 -1.24 20.47 -3.21
CA SER A 55 -0.33 20.36 -4.35
C SER A 55 0.70 19.25 -4.20
N VAL A 56 1.25 19.08 -3.00
CA VAL A 56 2.21 18.02 -2.67
C VAL A 56 1.51 16.67 -2.69
N ALA A 57 0.34 16.57 -2.05
CA ALA A 57 -0.44 15.33 -2.05
C ALA A 57 -0.80 14.86 -3.48
N THR A 58 -1.27 15.76 -4.35
CA THR A 58 -1.58 15.44 -5.75
C THR A 58 -0.34 15.01 -6.54
N SER A 59 0.81 15.63 -6.28
CA SER A 59 2.09 15.26 -6.90
C SER A 59 2.50 13.84 -6.51
N LEU A 60 2.40 13.49 -5.23
CA LEU A 60 2.73 12.15 -4.72
C LEU A 60 1.79 11.08 -5.28
N ILE A 61 0.48 11.37 -5.36
CA ILE A 61 -0.52 10.45 -5.94
C ILE A 61 -0.19 10.19 -7.41
N SER A 62 0.00 11.23 -8.22
CA SER A 62 0.33 11.07 -9.64
C SER A 62 1.65 10.32 -9.84
N ALA A 63 2.65 10.55 -8.99
CA ALA A 63 3.92 9.81 -9.04
C ALA A 63 3.75 8.33 -8.67
N ALA A 64 2.85 8.01 -7.74
CA ALA A 64 2.52 6.63 -7.40
C ALA A 64 1.77 5.95 -8.56
N GLU A 65 0.72 6.57 -9.10
CA GLU A 65 -0.08 6.04 -10.22
C GLU A 65 0.80 5.70 -11.43
N LYS A 66 1.70 6.60 -11.84
CA LYS A 66 2.65 6.34 -12.94
C LYS A 66 3.54 5.13 -12.71
N ARG A 67 3.87 4.78 -11.46
CA ARG A 67 4.63 3.56 -11.17
C ARG A 67 3.77 2.30 -11.24
N PHE A 68 2.49 2.39 -10.94
CA PHE A 68 1.57 1.25 -10.95
C PHE A 68 0.94 0.98 -12.31
N GLU A 69 0.84 1.98 -13.19
CA GLU A 69 0.34 1.81 -14.57
C GLU A 69 1.15 0.79 -15.40
N GLY A 70 2.41 0.52 -15.03
CA GLY A 70 3.26 -0.51 -15.64
C GLY A 70 3.26 -1.88 -14.96
N ILE A 71 2.55 -2.05 -13.83
CA ILE A 71 2.50 -3.29 -13.02
C ILE A 71 1.06 -3.82 -12.99
N VAL A 72 0.30 -3.62 -14.08
CA VAL A 72 -0.87 -4.47 -14.31
C VAL A 72 -0.31 -5.88 -14.53
N PRO A 73 -0.59 -6.87 -13.67
CA PRO A 73 -0.30 -8.25 -14.01
C PRO A 73 -1.00 -8.46 -15.33
N GLN A 74 -0.27 -8.87 -16.37
CA GLN A 74 -0.92 -9.49 -17.52
C GLN A 74 -1.62 -10.71 -16.94
N HIS A 75 -2.87 -10.53 -16.54
CA HIS A 75 -3.79 -11.60 -16.30
C HIS A 75 -3.95 -12.19 -17.69
N THR A 76 -3.08 -13.15 -18.02
CA THR A 76 -3.26 -14.02 -19.17
C THR A 76 -4.69 -14.48 -19.08
N THR A 77 -5.54 -13.92 -19.94
CA THR A 77 -6.90 -14.37 -20.09
C THR A 77 -6.80 -15.86 -20.33
N ALA A 78 -7.65 -16.63 -19.65
CA ALA A 78 -7.71 -18.07 -19.72
C ALA A 78 -8.20 -18.58 -21.10
N GLU A 79 -7.84 -17.89 -22.19
CA GLU A 79 -8.09 -18.31 -23.56
C GLU A 79 -6.99 -19.24 -24.10
N ASP A 80 -5.91 -19.49 -23.33
CA ASP A 80 -4.91 -20.51 -23.67
C ASP A 80 -5.12 -21.85 -22.92
N SER A 81 -6.32 -22.06 -22.35
CA SER A 81 -6.74 -23.37 -21.80
C SER A 81 -7.85 -24.04 -22.61
N SER A 82 -8.19 -23.52 -23.79
CA SER A 82 -9.32 -24.00 -24.60
C SER A 82 -8.97 -25.12 -25.60
N ARG A 83 -7.83 -25.80 -25.44
CA ARG A 83 -7.50 -27.04 -26.17
C ARG A 83 -7.01 -28.08 -25.19
N MET A 84 -7.93 -28.87 -24.63
CA MET A 84 -7.75 -30.26 -24.16
C MET A 84 -8.86 -30.64 -23.17
N LEU A 85 -10.14 -30.53 -23.55
CA LEU A 85 -11.25 -31.22 -22.87
C LEU A 85 -12.37 -31.48 -23.89
N GLU A 86 -12.09 -32.35 -24.86
CA GLU A 86 -13.13 -33.21 -25.40
C GLU A 86 -13.01 -34.55 -24.66
N ASP A 87 -14.16 -35.14 -24.34
CA ASP A 87 -14.37 -36.43 -23.68
C ASP A 87 -14.26 -36.47 -22.16
N THR A 88 -15.30 -35.99 -21.44
CA THR A 88 -15.91 -36.76 -20.34
C THR A 88 -17.35 -36.30 -20.13
N GLU A 89 -18.28 -36.99 -20.77
CA GLU A 89 -19.69 -36.99 -20.40
C GLU A 89 -19.83 -37.75 -19.08
N PHE A 90 -20.20 -37.06 -18.00
CA PHE A 90 -20.88 -37.70 -16.86
C PHE A 90 -21.75 -36.66 -16.17
N GLY A 91 -23.06 -36.81 -16.34
CA GLY A 91 -24.04 -36.05 -15.58
C GLY A 91 -23.98 -36.41 -14.09
N ASN A 92 -24.31 -35.46 -13.24
CA ASN A 92 -25.35 -35.68 -12.24
C ASN A 92 -25.81 -34.35 -11.65
N GLU A 93 -27.12 -34.22 -11.58
CA GLU A 93 -27.84 -33.11 -10.98
C GLU A 93 -27.57 -33.06 -9.47
N THR A 94 -27.22 -31.90 -8.91
CA THR A 94 -27.53 -31.62 -7.50
C THR A 94 -27.75 -30.13 -7.30
N SER A 95 -29.02 -29.82 -7.08
CA SER A 95 -29.56 -28.55 -6.63
C SER A 95 -28.91 -28.11 -5.32
N PHE A 96 -28.50 -26.85 -5.23
CA PHE A 96 -28.26 -26.17 -3.96
C PHE A 96 -29.21 -24.97 -3.82
N PRO A 97 -29.94 -24.84 -2.71
CA PRO A 97 -30.90 -23.77 -2.52
C PRO A 97 -30.22 -22.45 -2.16
N GLY A 98 -30.83 -21.36 -2.64
CA GLY A 98 -30.37 -19.99 -2.44
C GLY A 98 -30.32 -19.55 -0.99
N GLY A 99 -29.22 -18.87 -0.65
CA GLY A 99 -29.09 -18.05 0.55
C GLY A 99 -29.06 -16.58 0.16
N ASP A 100 -30.16 -15.88 0.42
CA ASP A 100 -30.25 -14.41 0.35
C ASP A 100 -29.34 -13.78 1.41
N PHE A 101 -28.18 -13.28 1.00
CA PHE A 101 -27.34 -12.43 1.86
C PHE A 101 -27.73 -10.95 1.68
N SER A 102 -28.77 -10.54 2.41
CA SER A 102 -29.19 -9.14 2.52
C SER A 102 -28.23 -8.37 3.45
N HIS A 103 -27.17 -7.80 2.89
CA HIS A 103 -26.29 -6.89 3.62
C HIS A 103 -26.98 -5.53 3.83
N LYS A 104 -27.60 -5.34 5.01
CA LYS A 104 -27.96 -4.01 5.51
C LYS A 104 -26.67 -3.21 5.74
N THR A 105 -26.41 -2.26 4.86
CA THR A 105 -25.37 -1.25 5.04
C THR A 105 -25.89 -0.17 5.99
N GLU A 106 -25.32 -0.06 7.20
CA GLU A 106 -25.59 1.07 8.08
C GLU A 106 -24.91 2.35 7.55
N PRO A 107 -25.59 3.52 7.57
CA PRO A 107 -24.95 4.78 7.23
C PRO A 107 -23.99 5.21 8.34
N ARG A 108 -22.71 5.41 7.97
CA ARG A 108 -21.69 6.04 8.82
C ARG A 108 -22.21 7.39 9.33
N ARG A 109 -22.29 7.54 10.65
CA ARG A 109 -22.53 8.83 11.31
C ARG A 109 -21.37 9.78 11.02
N THR A 110 -21.68 10.89 10.35
CA THR A 110 -20.79 12.03 10.15
C THR A 110 -20.55 12.72 11.50
N LEU A 111 -19.28 12.84 11.91
CA LEU A 111 -18.89 13.64 13.07
C LEU A 111 -18.92 15.13 12.68
N ASP A 112 -19.83 15.86 13.31
CA ASP A 112 -20.02 17.30 13.12
C ASP A 112 -19.07 18.08 14.05
N PHE A 113 -18.08 18.76 13.48
CA PHE A 113 -17.03 19.47 14.21
C PHE A 113 -17.42 20.91 14.63
N GLN A 114 -18.70 21.31 14.48
CA GLN A 114 -19.15 22.67 14.84
C GLN A 114 -19.27 22.97 16.35
N LYS A 115 -18.73 22.14 17.24
CA LYS A 115 -18.85 22.30 18.71
C LYS A 115 -17.55 22.45 19.49
N LEU A 116 -16.47 22.92 18.87
CA LEU A 116 -15.34 23.48 19.63
C LEU A 116 -15.21 24.98 19.34
N LYS A 117 -15.86 25.77 20.19
CA LYS A 117 -15.51 27.17 20.46
C LYS A 117 -14.97 27.26 21.87
#